data_AF-A0A397DWD6-F1
#
_entry.id   AF-A0A397DWD6-F1
#
_cell.length_a   1.000
_cell.length_b   1.000
_cell.length_c   1.000
_cell.angle_alpha   90.00
_cell.angle_beta   90.00
_cell.angle_gamma   90.00
#
_symmetry.space_group_name_H-M   'P 1'
#
loop_
_entity.id
_entity.type
_entity.pdbx_description
1 polymer ?
#
loop_
_entity_poly.entity_id
_entity_poly.type
_entity_poly.pdbx_seq_one_letter_code
_entity_poly.pdbx_strand_id
1 'polypeptide(L)'
;MTVKEHYDVIVVGGGPAGSVVASQLLAKSPSLSVLLIEAGDATQSALGGTFTHWTPFDVPFYWSHVAHLEAFHWNVSNTFIAKALGGCGIHNAMLYGTIYVTKLRSWIASKNILADLGIPVVVDLPLVGNNLQDHPAIALLFQAQTPLDINFTYNFERCYI
;
A
#
# COMPACT_ATOMS: atom_id res chain seq x y z
N MET A 1 -21.85 6.72 16.66
CA MET A 1 -21.16 7.97 16.28
C MET A 1 -22.06 8.73 15.33
N THR A 2 -22.27 10.03 15.55
CA THR A 2 -23.06 10.89 14.66
C THR A 2 -22.12 11.57 13.67
N VAL A 3 -22.39 11.43 12.38
CA VAL A 3 -21.67 12.14 11.31
C VAL A 3 -22.05 13.62 11.38
N LYS A 4 -21.06 14.51 11.31
CA LYS A 4 -21.28 15.97 11.29
C LYS A 4 -21.57 16.44 9.86
N GLU A 5 -22.27 17.56 9.71
CA GLU A 5 -22.45 18.20 8.39
C GLU A 5 -21.13 18.79 7.84
N HIS A 6 -20.21 19.18 8.71
CA HIS A 6 -18.94 19.82 8.35
C HIS A 6 -17.74 19.17 9.06
N TYR A 7 -16.62 19.09 8.34
CA TYR A 7 -15.31 18.66 8.80
C TYR A 7 -14.23 19.61 8.26
N ASP A 8 -13.16 19.82 9.02
CA ASP A 8 -12.03 20.64 8.58
C ASP A 8 -11.22 19.93 7.48
N VAL A 9 -11.13 18.60 7.57
CA VAL A 9 -10.46 17.77 6.56
C VAL A 9 -11.27 16.51 6.28
N ILE A 10 -11.44 16.19 5.00
CA ILE A 10 -11.99 14.91 4.54
C ILE A 10 -10.87 14.14 3.84
N VAL A 11 -10.58 12.95 4.34
CA VAL A 11 -9.63 12.00 3.75
C VAL A 11 -10.43 10.91 3.05
N VAL A 12 -10.21 10.75 1.74
CA VAL A 12 -10.90 9.74 0.92
C VAL A 12 -9.95 8.56 0.68
N GLY A 13 -10.32 7.40 1.18
CA GLY A 13 -9.55 6.16 1.15
C GLY A 13 -8.80 5.91 2.45
N GLY A 14 -9.18 4.85 3.17
CA GLY A 14 -8.56 4.35 4.39
C GLY A 14 -7.33 3.46 4.15
N GLY A 15 -6.64 3.61 3.00
CA GLY A 15 -5.43 2.86 2.68
C GLY A 15 -4.20 3.27 3.50
N PRO A 16 -2.99 2.80 3.11
CA PRO A 16 -1.74 3.10 3.83
C PRO A 16 -1.47 4.61 3.98
N ALA A 17 -1.70 5.38 2.92
CA ALA A 17 -1.50 6.83 2.96
C ALA A 17 -2.60 7.54 3.75
N GLY A 18 -3.87 7.27 3.44
CA GLY A 18 -5.00 7.98 4.04
C GLY A 18 -5.13 7.74 5.55
N SER A 19 -4.95 6.49 6.00
CA SER A 19 -4.96 6.16 7.43
C SER A 19 -3.84 6.89 8.20
N VAL A 20 -2.64 6.96 7.61
CA VAL A 20 -1.51 7.70 8.22
C VAL A 20 -1.78 9.19 8.24
N VAL A 21 -2.25 9.78 7.13
CA VAL A 21 -2.57 11.21 7.06
C VAL A 21 -3.63 11.59 8.08
N ALA A 22 -4.73 10.85 8.17
CA ALA A 22 -5.81 11.12 9.12
C ALA A 22 -5.30 11.06 10.57
N SER A 23 -4.51 10.02 10.92
CA SER A 23 -3.91 9.86 12.24
C SER A 23 -2.93 10.99 12.57
N GLN A 24 -2.05 11.34 11.63
CA GLN A 24 -1.05 12.41 11.82
C GLN A 24 -1.68 13.79 11.96
N LEU A 25 -2.75 14.09 11.21
CA LEU A 25 -3.49 15.35 11.35
C LEU A 25 -4.09 15.49 12.74
N LEU A 26 -4.76 14.46 13.24
CA LEU A 26 -5.35 14.45 14.58
C LEU A 26 -4.27 14.53 15.67
N ALA A 27 -3.13 13.87 15.49
CA ALA A 27 -2.02 13.91 16.44
C ALA A 27 -1.35 15.28 16.50
N LYS A 28 -1.18 15.96 15.36
CA LYS A 28 -0.54 17.29 15.29
C LYS A 28 -1.49 18.43 15.64
N SER A 29 -2.79 18.25 15.43
CA SER A 29 -3.78 19.29 15.68
C SER A 29 -5.10 18.65 16.15
N PRO A 30 -5.21 18.34 17.45
CA PRO A 30 -6.40 17.69 18.01
C PRO A 30 -7.69 18.51 17.90
N SER A 31 -7.58 19.81 17.58
CA SER A 31 -8.72 20.69 17.31
C SER A 31 -9.36 20.46 15.94
N LEU A 32 -8.66 19.79 15.00
CA LEU A 32 -9.21 19.48 13.68
C LEU A 32 -10.26 18.38 13.78
N SER A 33 -11.37 18.59 13.09
CA SER A 33 -12.33 17.55 12.76
C SER A 33 -11.95 16.88 11.45
N VAL A 34 -11.61 15.60 11.51
CA VAL A 34 -11.21 14.80 10.35
C VAL A 34 -12.24 13.71 10.08
N LEU A 35 -12.74 13.65 8.85
CA LEU A 35 -13.56 12.55 8.35
C LEU A 35 -12.71 11.65 7.44
N LEU A 36 -12.60 10.37 7.76
CA LEU A 36 -12.05 9.36 6.87
C LEU A 36 -13.19 8.58 6.24
N ILE A 37 -13.24 8.52 4.90
CA ILE A 37 -14.20 7.73 4.14
C ILE A 37 -13.47 6.58 3.47
N GLU A 38 -13.91 5.35 3.73
CA GLU A 38 -13.43 4.15 3.06
C GLU A 38 -14.63 3.45 2.39
N ALA A 39 -14.42 2.97 1.17
CA ALA A 39 -15.49 2.32 0.39
C ALA A 39 -15.74 0.88 0.85
N GLY A 40 -14.71 0.22 1.38
CA GLY A 40 -14.83 -1.10 1.99
C GLY A 40 -15.43 -1.05 3.39
N ASP A 41 -16.19 -2.07 3.72
CA ASP A 41 -16.84 -2.27 5.03
C ASP A 41 -16.06 -3.19 5.97
N ALA A 42 -14.96 -3.77 5.49
CA ALA A 42 -14.11 -4.67 6.24
C ALA A 42 -12.82 -4.02 6.74
N THR A 43 -12.29 -4.57 7.84
CA THR A 43 -10.98 -4.22 8.42
C THR A 43 -10.06 -5.44 8.42
N GLN A 44 -8.77 -5.26 8.65
CA GLN A 44 -7.82 -6.38 8.78
C GLN A 44 -8.29 -7.45 9.78
N SER A 45 -8.83 -7.04 10.92
CA SER A 45 -9.33 -7.97 11.95
C SER A 45 -10.58 -8.74 11.51
N ALA A 46 -11.48 -8.11 10.75
CA ALA A 46 -12.66 -8.77 10.19
C ALA A 46 -12.31 -9.81 9.11
N LEU A 47 -11.15 -9.67 8.47
CA LEU A 47 -10.71 -10.48 7.33
C LEU A 47 -9.73 -11.61 7.72
N GLY A 48 -9.64 -11.96 9.01
CA GLY A 48 -8.79 -13.05 9.50
C GLY A 48 -7.45 -12.60 10.10
N GLY A 49 -7.25 -11.29 10.31
CA GLY A 49 -6.13 -10.70 11.06
C GLY A 49 -6.19 -10.93 12.56
N THR A 50 -6.26 -12.18 13.02
CA THR A 50 -6.49 -12.50 14.44
C THR A 50 -5.23 -12.83 15.25
N PHE A 51 -4.02 -12.78 14.68
CA PHE A 51 -2.73 -12.99 15.39
C PHE A 51 -2.69 -14.25 16.28
N THR A 52 -3.44 -15.31 15.95
CA THR A 52 -3.54 -16.47 16.86
C THR A 52 -2.33 -17.39 16.80
N HIS A 53 -1.49 -17.30 15.76
CA HIS A 53 -0.21 -18.01 15.65
C HIS A 53 0.86 -17.10 15.03
N TRP A 54 2.00 -16.98 15.70
CA TRP A 54 3.10 -16.10 15.27
C TRP A 54 3.90 -16.76 14.16
N THR A 55 3.78 -16.27 12.92
CA THR A 55 4.90 -16.31 11.98
C THR A 55 5.46 -14.89 11.79
N PRO A 56 6.76 -14.72 11.51
CA PRO A 56 7.40 -13.40 11.42
C PRO A 56 6.94 -12.52 10.25
N PHE A 57 6.00 -12.99 9.40
CA PHE A 57 5.53 -12.28 8.20
C PHE A 57 4.05 -12.53 7.89
N ASP A 58 3.14 -12.44 8.87
CA ASP A 58 1.70 -12.56 8.60
C ASP A 58 1.03 -11.19 8.44
N VAL A 59 0.78 -10.82 7.18
CA VAL A 59 -0.41 -10.06 6.77
C VAL A 59 -1.34 -11.14 6.21
N PRO A 60 -2.29 -11.63 7.02
CA PRO A 60 -3.02 -12.85 6.69
C PRO A 60 -3.83 -12.75 5.39
N PHE A 61 -4.16 -11.53 4.93
CA PHE A 61 -5.05 -11.38 3.80
C PHE A 61 -4.42 -11.80 2.46
N TYR A 62 -3.20 -11.34 2.09
CA TYR A 62 -2.57 -11.68 0.79
C TYR A 62 -2.38 -13.18 0.60
N TRP A 63 -2.10 -13.89 1.69
CA TRP A 63 -1.86 -15.33 1.69
C TRP A 63 -3.09 -16.15 2.07
N SER A 64 -4.26 -15.53 2.16
CA SER A 64 -5.54 -16.21 2.41
C SER A 64 -6.43 -16.25 1.17
N HIS A 65 -7.41 -17.14 1.16
CA HIS A 65 -8.48 -17.15 0.14
C HIS A 65 -9.21 -15.80 0.04
N VAL A 66 -9.23 -15.01 1.12
CA VAL A 66 -9.95 -13.74 1.21
C VAL A 66 -9.37 -12.68 0.26
N ALA A 67 -8.07 -12.75 -0.08
CA ALA A 67 -7.42 -11.89 -1.07
C ALA A 67 -7.97 -12.01 -2.50
N HIS A 68 -8.71 -13.08 -2.80
CA HIS A 68 -9.28 -13.32 -4.13
C HIS A 68 -10.80 -13.08 -4.18
N LEU A 69 -11.42 -12.73 -3.06
CA LEU A 69 -12.85 -12.44 -3.03
C LEU A 69 -13.12 -11.06 -3.64
N GLU A 70 -13.94 -11.03 -4.69
CA GLU A 70 -14.33 -9.81 -5.41
C GLU A 70 -14.97 -8.76 -4.49
N ALA A 71 -15.65 -9.20 -3.42
CA ALA A 71 -16.27 -8.33 -2.43
C ALA A 71 -15.29 -7.32 -1.83
N PHE A 72 -14.02 -7.70 -1.64
CA PHE A 72 -12.98 -6.88 -1.01
C PHE A 72 -12.04 -6.21 -2.01
N HIS A 73 -12.40 -6.20 -3.30
CA HIS A 73 -11.61 -5.58 -4.35
C HIS A 73 -12.43 -4.57 -5.15
N TRP A 74 -11.73 -3.60 -5.73
CA TRP A 74 -12.28 -2.83 -6.83
C TRP A 74 -12.29 -3.69 -8.10
N ASN A 75 -13.33 -3.52 -8.92
CA ASN A 75 -13.43 -4.21 -10.20
C ASN A 75 -12.50 -3.54 -11.22
N VAL A 76 -11.22 -3.93 -11.19
CA VAL A 76 -10.17 -3.46 -12.11
C VAL A 76 -9.51 -4.68 -12.73
N SER A 77 -9.52 -4.75 -14.06
CA SER A 77 -8.97 -5.89 -14.79
C SER A 77 -7.46 -6.08 -14.50
N ASN A 78 -7.05 -7.33 -14.27
CA ASN A 78 -5.66 -7.72 -14.05
C ASN A 78 -4.96 -7.04 -12.85
N THR A 79 -5.70 -6.54 -11.86
CA THR A 79 -5.10 -5.90 -10.69
C THR A 79 -5.95 -6.12 -9.44
N PHE A 80 -5.31 -6.50 -8.33
CA PHE A 80 -5.96 -6.55 -7.03
C PHE A 80 -5.78 -5.21 -6.32
N ILE A 81 -6.85 -4.40 -6.31
CA ILE A 81 -6.90 -3.17 -5.51
C ILE A 81 -7.85 -3.41 -4.34
N ALA A 82 -7.30 -3.48 -3.13
CA ALA A 82 -8.10 -3.74 -1.93
C ALA A 82 -9.09 -2.60 -1.65
N LYS A 83 -10.31 -3.00 -1.29
CA LYS A 83 -11.45 -2.15 -0.93
C LYS A 83 -11.88 -2.52 0.50
N ALA A 84 -11.11 -2.03 1.47
CA ALA A 84 -11.22 -2.30 2.90
C ALA A 84 -10.36 -1.29 3.68
N LEU A 85 -10.65 -1.08 4.98
CA LEU A 85 -9.82 -0.24 5.85
C LEU A 85 -8.41 -0.84 5.99
N GLY A 86 -7.40 -0.03 5.69
CA GLY A 86 -6.00 -0.44 5.53
C GLY A 86 -5.58 -0.60 4.05
N GLY A 87 -6.54 -0.71 3.13
CA GLY A 87 -6.33 -0.79 1.68
C GLY A 87 -5.31 -1.87 1.29
N CYS A 88 -4.50 -1.63 0.26
CA CYS A 88 -3.49 -2.62 -0.14
C CYS A 88 -2.40 -2.86 0.91
N GLY A 89 -2.32 -2.06 1.98
CA GLY A 89 -1.41 -2.32 3.10
C GLY A 89 -1.78 -3.56 3.89
N ILE A 90 -3.06 -3.92 3.90
CA ILE A 90 -3.53 -5.17 4.50
C ILE A 90 -3.56 -6.31 3.50
N HIS A 91 -3.17 -6.11 2.23
CA HIS A 91 -3.20 -7.08 1.12
C HIS A 91 -1.88 -7.08 0.31
N ASN A 92 -0.74 -6.74 0.88
CA ASN A 92 0.53 -6.78 0.14
C ASN A 92 1.43 -7.92 0.62
N ALA A 93 2.53 -8.13 -0.08
CA ALA A 93 3.54 -9.13 0.27
C ALA A 93 4.41 -8.74 1.49
N MET A 94 4.09 -7.65 2.20
CA MET A 94 4.90 -7.07 3.29
C MET A 94 6.37 -6.83 2.96
N LEU A 95 6.70 -6.72 1.68
CA LEU A 95 8.05 -6.38 1.27
C LEU A 95 8.30 -4.91 1.62
N TYR A 96 9.16 -4.69 2.61
CA TYR A 96 9.64 -3.37 2.93
C TYR A 96 10.86 -3.05 2.08
N GLY A 97 10.68 -2.14 1.12
CA GLY A 97 11.76 -1.56 0.33
C GLY A 97 11.74 -0.05 0.47
N THR A 98 12.92 0.55 0.60
CA THR A 98 13.06 2.00 0.52
C THR A 98 13.43 2.41 -0.90
N ILE A 99 12.97 3.58 -1.33
CA ILE A 99 13.37 4.14 -2.61
C ILE A 99 14.85 4.56 -2.59
N TYR A 100 15.59 4.31 -3.68
CA TYR A 100 16.92 4.89 -3.86
C TYR A 100 16.83 6.43 -3.82
N VAL A 101 17.72 7.07 -3.06
CA VAL A 101 17.75 8.54 -2.89
C VAL A 101 17.82 9.26 -4.24
N THR A 102 18.52 8.70 -5.22
CA THR A 102 18.58 9.22 -6.60
C THR A 102 17.20 9.21 -7.27
N LYS A 103 16.42 8.14 -7.10
CA LYS A 103 15.06 8.03 -7.63
C LYS A 103 14.10 8.98 -6.90
N LEU A 104 14.21 9.11 -5.57
CA LEU A 104 13.40 10.09 -4.81
C LEU A 104 13.68 11.53 -5.28
N ARG A 105 14.95 11.88 -5.52
CA ARG A 105 15.31 13.20 -6.06
C ARG A 105 14.75 13.41 -7.47
N SER A 106 14.64 12.35 -8.27
CA SER A 106 14.05 12.41 -9.60
C SER A 106 12.52 12.60 -9.63
N TRP A 107 11.81 12.49 -8.49
CA TRP A 107 10.34 12.53 -8.45
C TRP A 107 9.73 13.94 -8.51
N ILE A 108 10.52 15.00 -8.40
CA ILE A 108 10.03 16.33 -8.76
C ILE A 108 9.93 16.36 -10.29
N ALA A 109 8.80 16.81 -10.84
CA ALA A 109 8.62 16.88 -12.29
C ALA A 109 9.70 17.79 -12.91
N SER A 110 10.12 17.47 -14.13
CA SER A 110 11.17 18.26 -14.80
C SER A 110 10.69 19.71 -14.99
N LYS A 111 11.63 20.66 -15.04
CA LYS A 111 11.32 22.08 -15.24
C LYS A 111 10.35 22.33 -16.39
N ASN A 112 10.50 21.60 -17.50
CA ASN A 112 9.63 21.78 -18.67
C ASN A 112 8.18 21.38 -18.36
N ILE A 113 7.98 20.25 -17.66
CA ILE A 113 6.66 19.80 -17.23
C ILE A 113 6.05 20.79 -16.24
N LEU A 114 6.84 21.28 -15.28
CA LEU A 114 6.37 22.28 -14.31
C LEU A 114 5.98 23.60 -15.00
N ALA A 115 6.76 24.04 -15.99
CA ALA A 115 6.49 25.24 -16.76
C ALA A 115 5.19 25.11 -17.59
N ASP A 116 4.97 23.97 -18.25
CA ASP A 116 3.74 23.68 -19.02
C ASP A 116 2.49 23.70 -18.13
N LEU A 117 2.65 23.35 -16.84
CA LEU A 117 1.58 23.36 -15.83
C LEU A 117 1.43 24.69 -15.10
N GLY A 118 2.24 25.71 -15.43
CA GLY A 118 2.23 27.01 -14.75
C GLY A 118 2.71 26.97 -13.30
N ILE A 119 3.46 25.93 -12.92
CA ILE A 119 4.00 25.76 -11.56
C ILE A 119 5.39 26.44 -11.49
N PRO A 120 5.60 27.39 -10.57
CA PRO A 120 6.86 28.11 -10.48
C PRO A 120 8.02 27.19 -10.05
N VAL A 121 9.10 27.20 -10.82
CA VAL A 121 10.32 26.43 -10.54
C VAL A 121 11.23 27.24 -9.61
N VAL A 122 11.37 26.77 -8.37
CA VAL A 122 12.23 27.44 -7.36
C VAL A 122 13.70 27.06 -7.52
N VAL A 123 13.99 25.82 -7.93
CA VAL A 123 15.34 25.32 -8.22
C VAL A 123 15.27 24.37 -9.42
N ASP A 124 16.10 24.61 -10.43
CA ASP A 124 16.22 23.75 -11.62
C ASP A 124 17.37 22.74 -11.44
N LEU A 125 17.03 21.45 -11.38
CA LEU A 125 18.00 20.36 -11.28
C LEU A 125 17.84 19.47 -12.52
N PRO A 126 18.80 19.42 -13.46
CA PRO A 126 18.60 18.78 -14.78
C PRO A 126 18.24 17.29 -14.74
N LEU A 127 18.60 16.57 -13.67
CA LEU A 127 18.33 15.14 -13.49
C LEU A 127 16.98 14.86 -12.79
N VAL A 128 16.28 15.91 -12.39
CA VAL A 128 15.01 15.83 -11.68
C VAL A 128 13.85 15.72 -12.68
N GLY A 129 12.98 14.73 -12.49
CA GLY A 129 11.87 14.41 -13.39
C GLY A 129 12.28 13.63 -14.63
N ASN A 130 13.54 13.22 -14.73
CA ASN A 130 14.12 12.49 -15.86
C ASN A 130 14.68 11.13 -15.42
N ASN A 131 14.78 10.18 -16.35
CA ASN A 131 15.41 8.86 -16.14
C ASN A 131 14.82 8.06 -14.96
N LEU A 132 13.49 7.92 -14.94
CA LEU A 132 12.80 7.03 -14.02
C LEU A 132 13.31 5.60 -14.21
N GLN A 133 14.11 5.10 -13.27
CA GLN A 133 14.54 3.70 -13.25
C GLN A 133 13.63 2.91 -12.31
N ASP A 134 13.07 1.81 -12.80
CA ASP A 134 12.30 0.89 -11.96
C ASP A 134 13.17 0.19 -10.92
N HIS A 135 12.52 -0.40 -9.92
CA HIS A 135 13.18 -1.23 -8.93
C HIS A 135 13.06 -2.69 -9.39
N PRO A 136 14.03 -3.26 -10.14
CA PRO A 136 13.99 -4.68 -10.45
C PRO A 136 14.11 -5.44 -9.13
N ALA A 137 13.07 -6.20 -8.79
CA ALA A 137 13.19 -7.22 -7.75
C ALA A 137 14.05 -8.34 -8.31
N ILE A 138 15.29 -8.46 -7.82
CA ILE A 138 16.19 -9.55 -8.19
C ILE A 138 16.04 -10.64 -7.14
N ALA A 139 15.49 -11.79 -7.55
CA ALA A 139 15.50 -12.98 -6.72
C ALA A 139 16.91 -13.58 -6.70
N LEU A 140 17.55 -13.62 -5.54
CA LEU A 140 18.78 -14.36 -5.35
C LEU A 140 18.42 -15.81 -5.02
N LEU A 141 18.55 -16.68 -6.02
CA LEU A 141 18.36 -18.12 -5.87
C LEU A 141 19.70 -18.75 -5.49
N PHE A 142 19.77 -19.36 -4.30
CA PHE A 142 20.92 -20.13 -3.87
C PHE A 142 20.58 -21.61 -3.88
N GLN A 143 21.47 -22.43 -4.41
CA GLN A 143 21.37 -23.88 -4.28
C GLN A 143 21.91 -24.28 -2.90
N ALA A 144 21.09 -24.95 -2.11
CA ALA A 144 21.53 -25.49 -0.82
C ALA A 144 22.61 -26.55 -1.03
N GLN A 145 23.68 -26.51 -0.22
CA GLN A 145 24.76 -27.50 -0.27
C GLN A 145 24.35 -28.85 0.31
N THR A 146 23.33 -28.87 1.16
CA THR A 146 22.70 -30.06 1.70
C THR A 146 21.19 -30.01 1.42
N PRO A 147 20.51 -31.16 1.29
CA PRO A 147 19.07 -31.18 1.18
C PRO A 147 18.46 -30.47 2.39
N LEU A 148 17.77 -29.36 2.13
CA LEU A 148 16.92 -28.74 3.13
C LEU A 148 15.58 -29.46 3.07
N ASP A 149 15.08 -29.91 4.21
CA ASP A 149 13.70 -30.37 4.34
C ASP A 149 12.79 -29.14 4.35
N ILE A 150 12.64 -28.52 3.18
CA ILE A 150 11.69 -27.44 2.93
C ILE A 150 10.31 -28.04 2.73
N ASN A 151 9.76 -28.60 3.81
CA ASN A 151 8.33 -28.89 3.89
C ASN A 151 7.57 -27.56 3.95
N PHE A 152 7.56 -26.83 2.84
CA PHE A 152 6.45 -25.96 2.54
C PHE A 152 5.27 -26.88 2.28
N THR A 153 4.47 -27.14 3.32
CA THR A 153 3.11 -27.60 3.12
C THR A 153 2.36 -26.43 2.46
N TYR A 154 2.58 -26.25 1.16
CA TYR A 154 1.66 -25.51 0.33
C TYR A 154 0.37 -26.34 0.34
N ASN A 155 -0.56 -25.98 1.21
CA ASN A 155 -1.96 -26.30 1.02
C ASN A 155 -2.44 -25.50 -0.21
N PHE A 156 -1.99 -25.90 -1.39
CA PHE A 156 -2.71 -25.59 -2.63
C PHE A 156 -4.02 -26.38 -2.56
N GLU A 157 -4.99 -25.88 -1.79
CA GLU A 157 -6.36 -26.13 -2.16
C GLU A 157 -6.51 -25.53 -3.55
N ARG A 158 -6.58 -26.44 -4.53
CA ARG A 158 -6.54 -26.18 -5.97
C ARG A 158 -7.27 -24.89 -6.35
N CYS A 159 -6.52 -23.84 -6.68
CA CYS A 159 -7.03 -22.78 -7.55
C CYS A 159 -7.23 -23.41 -8.92
N TYR A 160 -8.46 -23.86 -9.19
CA TYR A 160 -8.90 -24.08 -10.55
C TYR A 160 -9.09 -22.71 -11.20
N ILE A 161 -8.38 -22.50 -12.30
CA ILE A 161 -8.60 -21.41 -13.25
C ILE A 161 -9.87 -21.72 -14.05
#